data_AF-A0A6N7EGT5-F1
#
_entry.id   AF-A0A6N7EGT5-F1
#
_cell.length_a   1.000
_cell.length_b   1.000
_cell.length_c   1.000
_cell.angle_alpha   90.00
_cell.angle_beta   90.00
_cell.angle_gamma   90.00
#
_symmetry.space_group_name_H-M   'P 1'
#
loop_
_entity.id
_entity.type
_entity.pdbx_description
1 polymer ?
#
loop_
_entity_poly.entity_id
_entity_poly.type
_entity_poly.pdbx_seq_one_letter_code
_entity_poly.pdbx_strand_id
1 'polypeptide(L)'
;MRRLPAAAALTGIALALAGCSDAEIPDVGEISESISDAADSLGGAVDEARSAIDDARAELENLEPGARSAVEDAVGSATTSIEQAEEALGAGGDDARAAVDEAETALADARTELEEASESVDGTAKEALDALSAKVDELTQELASR
;
A
#
# COMPACT_ATOMS: atom_id res chain seq x y z
N MET A 1 31.50 1.62 56.11
CA MET A 1 32.10 0.62 55.18
C MET A 1 31.04 0.35 54.12
N ARG A 2 31.14 0.77 52.85
CA ARG A 2 32.19 0.52 51.85
C ARG A 2 32.23 1.70 50.85
N ARG A 3 33.40 1.89 50.24
CA ARG A 3 33.70 2.93 49.24
C ARG A 3 33.74 2.33 47.82
N LEU A 4 33.37 3.16 46.84
CA LEU A 4 33.84 3.27 45.43
C LEU A 4 33.48 2.15 44.42
N PRO A 5 33.50 2.40 43.08
CA PRO A 5 33.68 3.66 42.33
C PRO A 5 32.69 3.90 41.16
N ALA A 6 32.69 5.16 40.68
CA ALA A 6 32.23 5.57 39.36
C ALA A 6 33.15 5.03 38.24
N ALA A 7 32.58 4.65 37.11
CA ALA A 7 33.28 4.52 35.83
C ALA A 7 32.32 4.89 34.70
N ALA A 8 32.53 6.09 34.16
CA ALA A 8 32.01 6.48 32.86
C ALA A 8 32.66 5.60 31.78
N ALA A 9 31.83 4.96 30.96
CA ALA A 9 32.28 4.32 29.72
C ALA A 9 31.43 4.90 28.58
N LEU A 10 31.96 5.97 27.98
CA LEU A 10 31.61 6.41 26.63
C LEU A 10 32.11 5.33 25.67
N THR A 11 31.25 4.40 25.28
CA THR A 11 31.56 3.44 24.23
C THR A 11 31.34 4.12 22.89
N GLY A 12 32.42 4.74 22.37
CA GLY A 12 32.48 5.17 20.99
C GLY A 12 32.44 3.96 20.07
N ILE A 13 31.46 3.93 19.17
CA ILE A 13 31.42 2.96 18.07
C ILE A 13 32.41 3.45 17.02
N ALA A 14 33.60 2.85 16.99
CA ALA A 14 34.51 2.95 15.86
C ALA A 14 34.05 1.93 14.80
N LEU A 15 33.31 2.38 13.78
CA LEU A 15 33.13 1.60 12.56
C LEU A 15 34.47 1.54 11.82
N ALA A 16 35.12 0.39 11.89
CA ALA A 16 36.22 0.03 11.01
C ALA A 16 35.66 -0.32 9.62
N LEU A 17 35.62 0.66 8.71
CA LEU A 17 35.45 0.44 7.28
C LEU A 17 36.84 0.39 6.64
N ALA A 18 37.36 -0.83 6.49
CA ALA A 18 38.50 -1.12 5.65
C ALA A 18 38.02 -1.98 4.48
N GLY A 19 37.92 -1.38 3.29
CA GLY A 19 37.62 -2.09 2.05
C GLY A 19 37.01 -1.18 0.98
N CYS A 20 37.87 -0.58 0.14
CA CYS A 20 37.51 0.22 -1.03
C CYS A 20 36.70 -0.56 -2.07
N SER A 21 35.62 0.03 -2.56
CA SER A 21 35.40 0.34 -3.98
C SER A 21 34.36 1.45 -4.03
N ASP A 22 34.75 2.61 -4.56
CA ASP A 22 33.92 3.59 -5.27
C ASP A 22 32.41 3.27 -5.26
N ALA A 23 31.76 3.60 -4.16
CA ALA A 23 30.31 3.60 -4.03
C ALA A 23 30.02 4.93 -3.38
N GLU A 24 29.57 5.89 -4.19
CA GLU A 24 28.89 7.08 -3.69
C GLU A 24 27.99 6.63 -2.55
N ILE A 25 28.34 7.02 -1.32
CA ILE A 25 27.43 6.86 -0.19
C ILE A 25 26.32 7.86 -0.54
N PRO A 26 25.11 7.40 -0.93
CA PRO A 26 24.07 8.30 -1.34
C PRO A 26 23.85 9.32 -0.22
N ASP A 27 23.75 10.59 -0.62
CA ASP A 27 23.55 11.68 0.31
C ASP A 27 22.29 11.37 1.11
N VAL A 28 22.36 11.42 2.45
CA VAL A 28 21.24 11.00 3.32
C VAL A 28 19.99 11.84 3.02
N GLY A 29 20.17 13.06 2.50
CA GLY A 29 19.09 13.90 1.98
C GLY A 29 18.36 13.28 0.78
N GLU A 30 19.08 12.74 -0.20
CA GLU A 30 18.52 12.14 -1.42
C GLU A 30 17.72 10.87 -1.11
N ILE A 31 18.18 10.08 -0.14
CA ILE A 31 17.45 8.90 0.36
C ILE A 31 16.13 9.32 1.03
N SER A 32 16.17 10.37 1.86
CA SER A 32 14.97 10.85 2.56
C SER A 32 13.93 11.46 1.64
N GLU A 33 14.37 12.18 0.59
CA GLU A 33 13.48 12.71 -0.45
C GLU A 33 12.84 11.57 -1.23
N SER A 34 13.63 10.58 -1.67
CA SER A 34 13.12 9.42 -2.42
C SER A 34 12.07 8.61 -1.65
N ILE A 35 12.27 8.43 -0.34
CA ILE A 35 11.31 7.72 0.52
C ILE A 35 10.04 8.56 0.73
N SER A 36 10.16 9.87 0.86
CA SER A 36 9.01 10.77 0.99
C SER A 36 8.18 10.75 -0.29
N ASP A 37 8.81 10.91 -1.45
CA ASP A 37 8.11 10.90 -2.74
C ASP A 37 7.38 9.58 -2.98
N ALA A 38 7.98 8.44 -2.62
CA ALA A 38 7.32 7.15 -2.69
C ALA A 38 6.12 7.04 -1.73
N ALA A 39 6.22 7.59 -0.51
CA ALA A 39 5.12 7.60 0.43
C ALA A 39 3.97 8.53 -0.01
N ASP A 40 4.29 9.70 -0.57
CA ASP A 40 3.33 10.65 -1.11
C ASP A 40 2.62 10.08 -2.35
N SER A 41 3.35 9.41 -3.26
CA SER A 41 2.77 8.74 -4.43
C SER A 41 1.76 7.67 -4.04
N LEU A 42 2.14 6.79 -3.11
CA LEU A 42 1.27 5.74 -2.57
C LEU A 42 0.05 6.31 -1.84
N GLY A 43 0.23 7.38 -1.05
CA GLY A 43 -0.89 8.08 -0.40
C GLY A 43 -1.88 8.63 -1.42
N GLY A 44 -1.37 9.24 -2.50
CA GLY A 44 -2.20 9.70 -3.63
C GLY A 44 -2.97 8.57 -4.29
N ALA A 45 -2.31 7.44 -4.57
CA ALA A 45 -2.95 6.26 -5.16
C ALA A 45 -4.08 5.70 -4.28
N VAL A 46 -3.87 5.61 -2.96
CA VAL A 46 -4.89 5.21 -1.97
C VAL A 46 -6.09 6.15 -2.01
N ASP A 47 -5.86 7.47 -2.01
CA ASP A 47 -6.93 8.47 -2.04
C ASP A 47 -7.73 8.40 -3.36
N GLU A 48 -7.05 8.19 -4.48
CA GLU A 48 -7.71 8.00 -5.78
C GLU A 48 -8.54 6.72 -5.83
N ALA A 49 -8.04 5.62 -5.26
CA ALA A 49 -8.78 4.37 -5.17
C ALA A 49 -10.00 4.48 -4.25
N ARG A 50 -9.90 5.23 -3.15
CA ARG A 50 -11.05 5.57 -2.29
C ARG A 50 -12.11 6.37 -3.05
N SER A 51 -11.71 7.35 -3.85
CA SER A 51 -12.63 8.09 -4.71
C SER A 51 -13.35 7.16 -5.70
N ALA A 52 -12.62 6.22 -6.31
CA ALA A 52 -13.21 5.24 -7.22
C ALA A 52 -14.18 4.28 -6.51
N ILE A 53 -13.90 3.91 -5.26
CA ILE A 53 -14.85 3.15 -4.41
C ILE A 53 -16.13 3.94 -4.21
N ASP A 54 -16.04 5.21 -3.87
CA ASP A 54 -17.21 6.06 -3.62
C ASP A 54 -18.06 6.21 -4.89
N ASP A 55 -17.42 6.38 -6.05
CA ASP A 55 -18.10 6.42 -7.35
C ASP A 55 -18.79 5.08 -7.66
N ALA A 56 -18.10 3.95 -7.48
CA ALA A 56 -18.70 2.61 -7.66
C ALA A 56 -19.89 2.39 -6.72
N ARG A 57 -19.80 2.88 -5.46
CA ARG A 57 -20.90 2.81 -4.49
C ARG A 57 -22.09 3.68 -4.87
N ALA A 58 -21.87 4.83 -5.49
CA ALA A 58 -22.96 5.65 -6.01
C ALA A 58 -23.71 4.92 -7.13
N GLU A 59 -22.99 4.22 -8.01
CA GLU A 59 -23.60 3.44 -9.10
C GLU A 59 -24.38 2.21 -8.61
N LEU A 60 -23.99 1.61 -7.47
CA LEU A 60 -24.73 0.52 -6.83
C LEU A 60 -26.20 0.85 -6.55
N GLU A 61 -26.51 2.11 -6.23
CA GLU A 61 -27.87 2.54 -5.94
C GLU A 61 -28.80 2.43 -7.16
N ASN A 62 -28.22 2.46 -8.36
CA ASN A 62 -28.93 2.41 -9.64
C ASN A 62 -29.06 0.99 -10.22
N LEU A 63 -28.41 -0.01 -9.61
CA LEU A 63 -28.40 -1.39 -10.11
C LEU A 63 -29.65 -2.20 -9.69
N GLU A 64 -30.00 -3.19 -10.52
CA GLU A 64 -30.98 -4.21 -10.15
C GLU A 64 -30.48 -5.07 -8.98
N PRO A 65 -31.37 -5.53 -8.06
CA PRO A 65 -30.97 -6.20 -6.82
C PRO A 65 -30.06 -7.43 -7.00
N GLY A 66 -30.19 -8.15 -8.12
CA GLY A 66 -29.37 -9.33 -8.41
C GLY A 66 -27.92 -8.99 -8.78
N ALA A 67 -27.72 -7.93 -9.56
CA ALA A 67 -26.39 -7.41 -9.91
C ALA A 67 -25.74 -6.68 -8.73
N ARG A 68 -26.56 -5.96 -7.96
CA ARG A 68 -26.12 -5.15 -6.83
C ARG A 68 -25.31 -5.93 -5.80
N SER A 69 -25.73 -7.14 -5.42
CA SER A 69 -25.03 -7.92 -4.39
C SER A 69 -23.61 -8.30 -4.80
N ALA A 70 -23.41 -8.75 -6.05
CA ALA A 70 -22.09 -9.13 -6.54
C ALA A 70 -21.14 -7.92 -6.59
N VAL A 71 -21.65 -6.76 -7.02
CA VAL A 71 -20.88 -5.52 -7.04
C VAL A 71 -20.61 -4.99 -5.63
N GLU A 72 -21.57 -5.11 -4.70
CA GLU A 72 -21.38 -4.75 -3.28
C GLU A 72 -20.27 -5.56 -2.64
N ASP A 73 -20.23 -6.88 -2.88
CA ASP A 73 -19.20 -7.77 -2.36
C ASP A 73 -17.81 -7.40 -2.93
N ALA A 74 -17.70 -7.21 -4.25
CA ALA A 74 -16.44 -6.84 -4.90
C ALA A 74 -15.90 -5.47 -4.45
N VAL A 75 -16.78 -4.46 -4.34
CA VAL A 75 -16.39 -3.14 -3.84
C VAL A 75 -16.00 -3.20 -2.36
N GLY A 76 -16.65 -4.04 -1.56
CA GLY A 76 -16.29 -4.27 -0.15
C GLY A 76 -14.92 -4.92 0.00
N SER A 77 -14.61 -5.90 -0.84
CA SER A 77 -13.30 -6.57 -0.89
C SER A 77 -12.18 -5.61 -1.31
N ALA A 78 -12.42 -4.79 -2.35
CA ALA A 78 -11.49 -3.74 -2.76
C ALA A 78 -11.23 -2.73 -1.64
N THR A 79 -12.29 -2.30 -0.93
CA THR A 79 -12.16 -1.41 0.24
C THR A 79 -11.23 -2.02 1.28
N THR A 80 -11.49 -3.27 1.66
CA THR A 80 -10.70 -3.99 2.69
C THR A 80 -9.25 -4.18 2.28
N SER A 81 -9.00 -4.41 0.99
CA SER A 81 -7.65 -4.62 0.44
C SER A 81 -6.85 -3.32 0.38
N ILE A 82 -7.50 -2.19 0.04
CA ILE A 82 -6.89 -0.86 0.08
C ILE A 82 -6.57 -0.43 1.52
N GLU A 83 -7.42 -0.76 2.49
CA GLU A 83 -7.13 -0.51 3.91
C GLU A 83 -5.92 -1.34 4.40
N GLN A 84 -5.80 -2.60 3.98
CA GLN A 84 -4.63 -3.43 4.28
C GLN A 84 -3.35 -2.88 3.64
N ALA A 85 -3.43 -2.39 2.41
CA ALA A 85 -2.33 -1.70 1.76
C ALA A 85 -1.88 -0.49 2.57
N GLU A 86 -2.81 0.37 3.00
CA GLU A 86 -2.51 1.53 3.82
C GLU A 86 -1.89 1.16 5.18
N GLU A 87 -2.36 0.08 5.81
CA GLU A 87 -1.77 -0.44 7.05
C GLU A 87 -0.34 -0.95 6.83
N ALA A 88 -0.09 -1.69 5.73
CA ALA A 88 1.23 -2.17 5.34
C ALA A 88 2.21 -1.01 5.10
N LEU A 89 1.74 0.13 4.58
CA LEU A 89 2.56 1.34 4.42
C LEU A 89 3.00 1.94 5.76
N GLY A 90 2.19 1.77 6.80
CA GLY A 90 2.50 2.19 8.18
C GLY A 90 3.35 1.19 8.96
N ALA A 91 3.45 -0.06 8.48
CA ALA A 91 4.23 -1.11 9.12
C ALA A 91 5.75 -0.88 8.91
N GLY A 92 6.55 -1.23 9.91
CA GLY A 92 8.01 -1.08 9.88
C GLY A 92 8.74 -2.36 10.30
N GLY A 93 9.95 -2.56 9.79
CA GLY A 93 10.79 -3.72 10.13
C GLY A 93 10.42 -5.00 9.36
N ASP A 94 10.66 -6.16 9.95
CA ASP A 94 10.36 -7.47 9.31
C ASP A 94 8.85 -7.69 9.09
N ASP A 95 8.01 -7.06 9.92
CA ASP A 95 6.55 -7.09 9.78
C ASP A 95 6.07 -6.32 8.54
N ALA A 96 6.85 -5.34 8.04
CA ALA A 96 6.49 -4.55 6.87
C ALA A 96 6.49 -5.37 5.58
N ARG A 97 7.43 -6.31 5.41
CA ARG A 97 7.47 -7.17 4.21
C ARG A 97 6.28 -8.12 4.17
N ALA A 98 5.99 -8.77 5.29
CA ALA A 98 4.85 -9.68 5.37
C ALA A 98 3.52 -8.94 5.14
N ALA A 99 3.38 -7.72 5.68
CA ALA A 99 2.22 -6.88 5.45
C ALA A 99 2.08 -6.44 3.99
N VAL A 100 3.19 -6.10 3.31
CA VAL A 100 3.18 -5.78 1.88
C VAL A 100 2.79 -7.00 1.04
N ASP A 101 3.38 -8.18 1.30
CA ASP A 101 3.04 -9.41 0.58
C ASP A 101 1.54 -9.78 0.74
N GLU A 102 1.00 -9.60 1.95
CA GLU A 102 -0.42 -9.83 2.25
C GLU A 102 -1.32 -8.80 1.54
N ALA A 103 -0.94 -7.52 1.56
CA ALA A 103 -1.66 -6.46 0.85
C ALA A 103 -1.66 -6.67 -0.68
N GLU A 104 -0.53 -7.07 -1.27
CA GLU A 104 -0.45 -7.39 -2.70
C GLU A 104 -1.39 -8.55 -3.07
N THR A 105 -1.42 -9.59 -2.24
CA THR A 105 -2.32 -10.73 -2.42
C THR A 105 -3.79 -10.29 -2.34
N ALA A 106 -4.14 -9.50 -1.34
CA ALA A 106 -5.50 -8.99 -1.16
C ALA A 106 -5.94 -8.10 -2.33
N LEU A 107 -5.07 -7.21 -2.81
CA LEU A 107 -5.36 -6.36 -3.97
C LEU A 107 -5.54 -7.18 -5.26
N ALA A 108 -4.74 -8.22 -5.48
CA ALA A 108 -4.90 -9.11 -6.62
C ALA A 108 -6.23 -9.90 -6.59
N ASP A 109 -6.65 -10.35 -5.40
CA ASP A 109 -7.94 -11.01 -5.21
C ASP A 109 -9.09 -10.02 -5.46
N ALA A 110 -9.03 -8.81 -4.89
CA ALA A 110 -10.02 -7.76 -5.10
C ALA A 110 -10.15 -7.36 -6.58
N ARG A 111 -9.03 -7.26 -7.31
CA ARG A 111 -9.01 -7.02 -8.76
C ARG A 111 -9.80 -8.10 -9.51
N THR A 112 -9.59 -9.37 -9.15
CA THR A 112 -10.30 -10.50 -9.77
C THR A 112 -11.79 -10.42 -9.50
N GLU A 113 -12.21 -10.12 -8.27
CA GLU A 113 -13.62 -9.97 -7.91
C GLU A 113 -14.27 -8.76 -8.61
N LEU A 114 -13.54 -7.65 -8.78
CA LEU A 114 -14.00 -6.49 -9.55
C LEU A 114 -14.19 -6.84 -11.03
N GLU A 115 -13.25 -7.58 -11.62
CA GLU A 115 -13.39 -8.05 -13.00
C GLU A 115 -14.63 -8.94 -13.17
N GLU A 116 -14.82 -9.93 -12.29
CA GLU A 116 -16.02 -10.80 -12.30
C GLU A 116 -17.32 -10.01 -12.11
N ALA A 117 -17.33 -9.05 -11.17
CA ALA A 117 -18.48 -8.18 -10.96
C ALA A 117 -18.76 -7.31 -12.20
N SER A 118 -17.72 -6.78 -12.85
CA SER A 118 -17.82 -5.97 -14.07
C SER A 118 -18.38 -6.75 -15.27
N GLU A 119 -18.24 -8.07 -15.30
CA GLU A 119 -18.83 -8.94 -16.33
C GLU A 119 -20.33 -9.16 -16.12
N SER A 120 -20.80 -8.94 -14.89
CA SER A 120 -22.20 -9.12 -14.49
C SER A 120 -23.06 -7.86 -14.65
N VAL A 121 -22.44 -6.72 -14.98
CA VAL A 121 -23.09 -5.42 -15.13
C VAL A 121 -22.70 -4.72 -16.44
N ASP A 122 -23.50 -3.73 -16.83
CA ASP A 122 -23.29 -2.92 -18.02
C ASP A 122 -23.38 -1.42 -17.69
N GLY A 123 -22.96 -0.58 -18.63
CA GLY A 123 -23.13 0.88 -18.55
C GLY A 123 -22.23 1.53 -17.50
N THR A 124 -22.74 2.55 -16.82
CA THR A 124 -21.98 3.38 -15.86
C THR A 124 -21.44 2.57 -14.68
N ALA A 125 -22.18 1.55 -14.23
CA ALA A 125 -21.69 0.64 -13.19
C ALA A 125 -20.47 -0.16 -13.64
N LYS A 126 -20.45 -0.64 -14.89
CA LYS A 126 -19.28 -1.31 -15.46
C LYS A 126 -18.10 -0.36 -15.55
N GLU A 127 -18.31 0.85 -16.05
CA GLU A 127 -17.26 1.87 -16.18
C GLU A 127 -16.65 2.23 -14.81
N ALA A 128 -17.47 2.32 -13.76
CA ALA A 128 -17.01 2.57 -12.39
C ALA A 128 -16.18 1.39 -11.84
N LEU A 129 -16.58 0.14 -12.09
CA LEU A 129 -15.83 -1.03 -11.66
C LEU A 129 -14.52 -1.20 -12.42
N ASP A 130 -14.53 -0.95 -13.74
CA ASP A 130 -13.31 -0.96 -14.56
C ASP A 130 -12.33 0.12 -14.07
N ALA A 131 -12.83 1.31 -13.70
CA ALA A 131 -12.02 2.39 -13.12
C ALA A 131 -11.45 2.02 -11.74
N LEU A 132 -12.25 1.41 -10.88
CA LEU A 132 -11.79 0.93 -9.56
C LEU A 132 -10.73 -0.17 -9.71
N SER A 133 -10.94 -1.12 -10.63
CA SER A 133 -9.97 -2.18 -10.93
C SER A 133 -8.63 -1.61 -11.40
N ALA A 134 -8.66 -0.59 -12.28
CA ALA A 134 -7.45 0.11 -12.72
C ALA A 134 -6.71 0.79 -11.56
N LYS A 135 -7.42 1.31 -10.56
CA LYS A 135 -6.81 1.93 -9.37
C LYS A 135 -6.21 0.90 -8.41
N VAL A 136 -6.87 -0.24 -8.24
CA VAL A 136 -6.31 -1.38 -7.50
C VAL A 136 -5.02 -1.89 -8.17
N ASP A 137 -5.00 -1.94 -9.50
CA ASP A 137 -3.81 -2.30 -10.29
C ASP A 137 -2.65 -1.31 -10.11
N GLU A 138 -2.96 -0.02 -10.11
CA GLU A 138 -1.97 1.04 -9.86
C GLU A 138 -1.37 0.91 -8.45
N LEU A 139 -2.22 0.74 -7.43
CA LEU A 139 -1.79 0.51 -6.04
C LEU A 139 -0.88 -0.72 -5.91
N THR A 140 -1.24 -1.82 -6.57
CA THR A 140 -0.44 -3.06 -6.54
C THR A 140 0.94 -2.83 -7.15
N GLN A 141 1.03 -2.10 -8.26
CA GLN A 141 2.30 -1.77 -8.89
C GLN A 141 3.16 -0.86 -8.01
N GLU A 142 2.55 0.14 -7.38
CA GLU A 142 3.24 1.05 -6.46
C GLU A 142 3.77 0.29 -5.23
N LEU A 143 3.00 -0.64 -4.67
CA LEU A 143 3.45 -1.52 -3.59
C LEU A 143 4.63 -2.42 -4.01
N ALA A 144 4.53 -3.05 -5.18
CA ALA A 144 5.57 -3.92 -5.72
C ALA A 144 6.87 -3.19 -6.08
N SER A 145 6.81 -1.86 -6.22
CA SER A 145 7.97 -1.02 -6.55
C SER A 145 8.80 -0.59 -5.34
N ARG A 146 8.37 -0.92 -4.11
CA ARG A 146 9.07 -0.59 -2.86
C ARG A 146 10.28 -1.49 -2.52
#